data_AF-A0A7Y4WVD5-F1
#
_entry.id   AF-A0A7Y4WVD5-F1
#
_cell.length_a   1.000
_cell.length_b   1.000
_cell.length_c   1.000
_cell.angle_alpha   90.00
_cell.angle_beta   90.00
_cell.angle_gamma   90.00
#
_symmetry.space_group_name_H-M   'P 1'
#
loop_
_entity.id
_entity.type
_entity.pdbx_description
1 polymer ?
#
loop_
_entity_poly.entity_id
_entity_poly.type
_entity_poly.pdbx_seq_one_letter_code
_entity_poly.pdbx_strand_id
1 'polypeptide(L)' 'MTADEQAEFRKILLAHAQTLAVCEACATTTRDLALEVRRGGAPSPEALQETAAEAERVLGDVGRVREEVERLLRVVR' A
#
# COMPACT_ATOMS: atom_id res chain seq x y z
N MET A 1 -25.87 -6.08 -12.13
CA MET A 1 -25.89 -6.06 -10.66
C MET A 1 -27.18 -5.43 -10.19
N THR A 2 -27.78 -6.00 -9.16
CA THR A 2 -28.89 -5.38 -8.42
C THR A 2 -28.36 -4.23 -7.55
N ALA A 3 -29.27 -3.40 -7.02
CA ALA A 3 -28.89 -2.32 -6.09
C ALA A 3 -28.21 -2.86 -4.82
N ASP A 4 -28.68 -3.99 -4.31
CA ASP A 4 -28.10 -4.64 -3.13
C ASP A 4 -26.69 -5.17 -3.41
N GLU A 5 -26.47 -5.78 -4.59
CA GLU A 5 -25.15 -6.23 -5.01
C GLU A 5 -24.16 -5.05 -5.17
N GLN A 6 -24.63 -3.89 -5.65
CA GLN A 6 -23.81 -2.67 -5.74
C GLN A 6 -23.46 -2.12 -4.38
N ALA A 7 -24.41 -2.12 -3.43
CA ALA A 7 -24.18 -1.66 -2.07
C ALA A 7 -23.14 -2.54 -1.34
N GLU A 8 -23.25 -3.86 -1.46
CA GLU A 8 -22.28 -4.78 -0.87
C GLU A 8 -20.90 -4.67 -1.53
N PHE A 9 -20.86 -4.60 -2.86
CA PHE A 9 -19.58 -4.43 -3.56
C PHE A 9 -18.89 -3.12 -3.16
N ARG A 10 -19.64 -2.03 -2.98
CA ARG A 10 -19.08 -0.77 -2.47
C ARG A 10 -18.51 -0.91 -1.06
N LYS A 11 -19.18 -1.62 -0.15
CA LYS A 11 -18.65 -1.86 1.21
C LYS A 11 -17.31 -2.57 1.16
N ILE A 12 -17.18 -3.57 0.30
CA ILE A 12 -15.91 -4.31 0.10
C ILE A 12 -14.82 -3.37 -0.43
N LEU A 13 -15.13 -2.54 -1.43
CA LEU A 13 -14.16 -1.58 -1.97
C LEU A 13 -13.69 -0.56 -0.92
N LEU A 14 -14.60 -0.06 -0.08
CA LEU A 14 -14.26 0.87 1.01
C LEU A 14 -13.39 0.20 2.08
N ALA A 15 -13.71 -1.03 2.47
CA ALA A 15 -12.89 -1.80 3.41
C ALA A 15 -11.50 -2.05 2.82
N HIS A 16 -11.42 -2.40 1.54
CA HIS A 16 -10.14 -2.62 0.87
C HIS A 16 -9.29 -1.34 0.79
N ALA A 17 -9.91 -0.18 0.53
CA ALA A 17 -9.23 1.11 0.56
C ALA A 17 -8.57 1.40 1.92
N GLN A 18 -9.23 1.03 3.03
CA GLN A 18 -8.65 1.16 4.38
C GLN A 18 -7.46 0.22 4.56
N THR A 19 -7.54 -1.03 4.10
CA THR A 19 -6.40 -1.96 4.11
C THR A 19 -5.21 -1.41 3.34
N LEU A 20 -5.43 -0.85 2.15
CA LEU A 20 -4.36 -0.27 1.32
C LEU A 20 -3.66 0.89 2.03
N ALA A 21 -4.41 1.75 2.73
CA ALA A 21 -3.81 2.84 3.52
C ALA A 21 -2.88 2.33 4.63
N VAL A 22 -3.23 1.22 5.27
CA VAL A 22 -2.35 0.56 6.27
C VAL A 22 -1.10 0.00 5.60
N CYS A 23 -1.24 -0.68 4.46
CA CYS A 23 -0.10 -1.20 3.70
C CYS A 23 0.86 -0.09 3.27
N GLU A 24 0.33 1.04 2.79
CA GLU A 24 1.11 2.22 2.42
C GLU A 24 1.90 2.80 3.60
N ALA A 25 1.25 2.93 4.77
CA ALA A 25 1.91 3.40 5.99
C ALA A 25 3.04 2.47 6.45
N CYS A 26 2.81 1.15 6.41
CA CYS A 26 3.80 0.14 6.77
C CYS A 26 5.01 0.16 5.83
N ALA A 27 4.78 0.19 4.51
CA ALA A 27 5.85 0.23 3.53
C ALA A 27 6.65 1.54 3.61
N THR A 28 5.98 2.68 3.80
CA THR A 28 6.63 3.98 4.01
C THR A 28 7.55 3.94 5.24
N THR A 29 7.02 3.48 6.38
CA THR A 29 7.80 3.39 7.64
C THR A 29 9.01 2.47 7.48
N THR A 30 8.84 1.35 6.78
CA THR A 30 9.92 0.37 6.55
C THR A 30 11.03 0.96 5.70
N ARG A 31 10.68 1.65 4.60
CA ARG A 31 11.65 2.36 3.74
C ARG A 31 12.42 3.40 4.55
N ASP A 32 11.71 4.25 5.28
CA ASP A 32 12.30 5.39 5.99
C ASP A 32 13.24 4.88 7.10
N LEU A 33 12.82 3.89 7.88
CA LEU A 33 13.66 3.26 8.90
C LEU A 33 14.91 2.62 8.29
N ALA A 34 14.78 1.91 7.17
CA ALA A 34 15.93 1.30 6.50
C ALA A 34 16.95 2.34 6.03
N LEU A 35 16.49 3.50 5.54
CA LEU A 35 17.35 4.61 5.11
C LEU A 35 18.02 5.32 6.29
N GLU A 36 17.33 5.45 7.43
CA GLU A 36 17.87 6.06 8.65
C GLU A 36 18.95 5.18 9.30
N VAL A 37 18.70 3.87 9.43
CA VAL A 37 19.60 2.91 10.09
C VAL A 37 20.91 2.70 9.32
N ARG A 38 20.93 2.97 8.00
CA ARG A 38 22.12 2.86 7.15
C ARG A 38 23.30 3.72 7.63
N ARG A 39 23.08 4.65 8.57
CA ARG A 39 24.07 5.57 9.13
C ARG A 39 24.98 4.98 10.24
N GLY A 40 24.93 3.68 10.57
CA GLY A 40 26.03 3.06 11.34
C GLY A 40 25.75 1.85 12.25
N GLY A 41 24.74 1.02 11.98
CA GLY A 41 24.46 -0.20 12.76
C GLY A 41 24.32 -1.46 11.90
N ALA A 42 24.04 -2.61 12.53
CA ALA A 42 23.49 -3.78 11.86
C ALA A 42 21.97 -3.58 11.65
N PRO A 43 21.34 -4.08 10.56
CA PRO A 43 21.85 -4.94 9.46
C PRO A 43 22.88 -4.27 8.52
N SER A 44 23.49 -5.04 7.61
CA SER A 44 24.45 -4.49 6.65
C SER A 44 23.81 -3.40 5.77
N PRO A 45 24.59 -2.42 5.29
CA PRO A 45 24.09 -1.38 4.38
C PRO A 45 23.39 -1.94 3.13
N GLU A 46 23.88 -3.06 2.60
CA GLU A 46 23.31 -3.77 1.45
C GLU A 46 21.92 -4.32 1.78
N ALA A 47 21.77 -5.02 2.91
CA ALA A 47 20.47 -5.54 3.35
C ALA A 47 19.44 -4.42 3.60
N LEU A 48 19.90 -3.28 4.15
CA LEU A 48 19.06 -2.09 4.33
C LEU A 48 18.64 -1.47 2.99
N GLN A 49 19.53 -1.44 2.00
CA GLN A 49 19.21 -0.98 0.66
C GLN A 49 18.22 -1.90 -0.05
N GLU A 50 18.37 -3.22 0.07
CA GLU A 50 17.41 -4.19 -0.47
C GLU A 50 16.03 -4.04 0.18
N THR A 51 15.99 -3.84 1.49
CA THR A 51 14.75 -3.59 2.24
C THR A 51 14.05 -2.32 1.77
N ALA A 52 14.79 -1.22 1.62
CA ALA A 52 14.23 0.03 1.11
C ALA A 52 13.68 -0.13 -0.32
N ALA A 53 14.42 -0.84 -1.18
CA ALA A 53 14.00 -1.09 -2.56
C ALA A 53 12.74 -1.98 -2.64
N GLU A 54 12.60 -2.98 -1.75
CA GLU A 54 11.38 -3.78 -1.65
C GLU A 54 10.20 -2.94 -1.17
N ALA A 55 10.40 -2.11 -0.14
CA ALA A 55 9.37 -1.20 0.34
C ALA A 55 8.89 -0.23 -0.75
N GLU A 56 9.80 0.28 -1.60
CA GLU A 56 9.46 1.10 -2.76
C GLU A 56 8.65 0.34 -3.82
N ARG A 57 8.97 -0.93 -4.08
CA ARG A 57 8.17 -1.79 -4.97
C ARG A 57 6.75 -1.96 -4.43
N VAL A 58 6.61 -2.29 -3.14
CA VAL A 58 5.31 -2.43 -2.48
C VAL A 58 4.51 -1.13 -2.54
N LEU A 59 5.13 0.03 -2.33
CA LEU A 59 4.45 1.32 -2.48
C LEU A 59 3.92 1.54 -3.91
N GLY A 60 4.70 1.16 -4.92
CA GLY A 60 4.26 1.18 -6.31
C GLY A 60 3.07 0.26 -6.59
N ASP A 61 3.08 -0.95 -6.03
CA ASP A 61 1.99 -1.92 -6.16
C ASP A 61 0.71 -1.44 -5.46
N VAL A 62 0.84 -1.00 -4.21
CA VAL A 62 -0.28 -0.44 -3.42
C VAL A 62 -0.87 0.78 -4.11
N GLY A 63 -0.03 1.66 -4.67
CA GLY A 63 -0.47 2.82 -5.46
C GLY A 63 -1.36 2.41 -6.63
N ARG A 64 -0.94 1.41 -7.41
CA ARG A 64 -1.72 0.88 -8.55
C ARG A 64 -3.06 0.29 -8.12
N VAL A 65 -3.09 -0.48 -7.03
CA VAL A 65 -4.35 -1.04 -6.52
C VAL A 65 -5.26 0.07 -5.99
N ARG A 66 -4.72 1.08 -5.32
CA ARG A 66 -5.49 2.23 -4.83
C ARG A 66 -6.16 2.99 -5.98
N GLU A 67 -5.44 3.27 -7.05
CA GLU A 67 -5.98 3.91 -8.26
C GLU A 67 -7.15 3.11 -8.85
N GLU A 68 -7.02 1.78 -8.90
CA GLU A 68 -8.06 0.89 -9.41
C GLU A 68 -9.29 0.86 -8.49
N VAL A 69 -9.10 0.81 -7.17
CA VAL A 69 -10.20 0.90 -6.20
C VAL A 69 -10.93 2.24 -6.32
N GLU A 70 -10.20 3.35 -6.43
CA GLU A 70 -10.78 4.68 -6.64
C GLU A 70 -11.56 4.75 -7.96
N ARG A 71 -11.05 4.15 -9.04
CA ARG A 71 -11.75 4.04 -10.32
C ARG A 71 -13.06 3.27 -10.17
N LEU A 72 -13.04 2.11 -9.52
CA LEU A 72 -14.23 1.29 -9.29
C LEU A 72 -15.27 2.02 -8.42
N LEU A 73 -14.84 2.71 -7.36
CA LEU A 73 -15.74 3.50 -6.50
C LEU A 73 -16.46 4.64 -7.26
N ARG A 74 -15.83 5.21 -8.30
CA ARG A 74 -16.48 6.21 -9.17
C ARG A 74 -17.53 5.60 -10.09
N VAL A 75 -17.31 4.35 -10.52
CA VAL A 75 -18.18 3.62 -11.46
C VAL A 75 -19.39 3.00 -10.73
N VAL A 76 -19.21 2.47 -9.53
CA VAL A 76 -20.26 1.80 -8.74
C VAL A 76 -21.08 2.84 -7.96
N ARG A 77 -21.42 3.97 -8.60
CA ARG A 77 -22.04 5.14 -7.95
C ARG A 77 -23.52 4.99 -7.69
#